data_AF-A0A2G9XM90-F1
#
_entry.id   AF-A0A2G9XM90-F1
#
_cell.length_a   1.000
_cell.length_b   1.000
_cell.length_c   1.000
_cell.angle_alpha   90.00
_cell.angle_beta   90.00
_cell.angle_gamma   90.00
#
_symmetry.space_group_name_H-M   'P 1'
#
loop_
_entity.id
_entity.type
_entity.pdbx_description
1 polymer ?
#
loop_
_entity_poly.entity_id
_entity_poly.type
_entity_poly.pdbx_seq_one_letter_code
_entity_poly.pdbx_strand_id
1 'polypeptide(L)'
;QKPLIAMLATGDELVDIDENPSPWKIVNSNSYSIAAQVLDCGAQVCILGIARDERDDLIARFQAAMRADIVISSGGVSVGDYDLVKDIMKEVG
;
A
#
# COMPACT_ATOMS: atom_id res chain seq x y z
N GLN A 1 21.99 -4.74 7.85
CA GLN A 1 21.22 -4.46 6.63
C GLN A 1 20.25 -3.32 6.92
N LYS A 2 19.89 -2.51 5.93
CA LYS A 2 18.79 -1.55 6.06
C LYS A 2 17.48 -2.32 5.85
N PRO A 3 16.46 -2.18 6.72
CA PRO A 3 15.19 -2.85 6.49
C PRO A 3 14.51 -2.27 5.25
N LEU A 4 13.93 -3.14 4.44
CA LEU A 4 13.09 -2.77 3.31
C LEU A 4 11.64 -2.69 3.76
N ILE A 5 11.01 -1.55 3.54
CA ILE A 5 9.61 -1.28 3.89
C ILE A 5 8.80 -1.17 2.58
N ALA A 6 7.77 -1.98 2.42
CA ALA A 6 6.80 -1.83 1.34
C ALA A 6 5.69 -0.87 1.76
N MET A 7 5.39 0.13 0.94
CA MET A 7 4.29 1.07 1.13
C MET A 7 3.22 0.82 0.08
N LEU A 8 2.03 0.40 0.50
CA LEU A 8 0.88 0.15 -0.37
C LEU A 8 -0.29 1.04 0.02
N ALA A 9 -0.80 1.84 -0.91
CA ALA A 9 -2.08 2.50 -0.72
C ALA A 9 -3.24 1.61 -1.17
N THR A 10 -4.43 1.77 -0.58
CA THR A 10 -5.65 1.08 -1.03
C THR A 10 -6.82 2.07 -1.10
N GLY A 11 -7.71 1.87 -2.06
CA GLY A 11 -8.93 2.67 -2.17
C GLY A 11 -9.21 3.13 -3.60
N ASP A 12 -10.44 2.89 -4.04
CA ASP A 12 -10.90 3.32 -5.36
C ASP A 12 -11.09 4.83 -5.46
N GLU A 13 -11.14 5.57 -4.35
CA GLU A 13 -11.12 7.02 -4.36
C GLU A 13 -9.73 7.60 -4.64
N LEU A 14 -8.65 6.81 -4.56
CA LEU A 14 -7.30 7.34 -4.68
C LEU A 14 -6.80 7.48 -6.14
N VAL A 15 -5.98 8.51 -6.36
CA VAL A 15 -5.14 8.75 -7.55
C VAL A 15 -3.72 9.14 -7.15
N ASP A 16 -2.76 8.92 -8.05
CA ASP A 16 -1.36 9.32 -7.83
C ASP A 16 -1.16 10.85 -8.00
N ILE A 17 0.00 11.35 -7.55
CA ILE A 17 0.34 12.78 -7.52
C ILE A 17 0.43 13.40 -8.92
N ASP A 18 0.77 12.59 -9.93
CA ASP A 18 0.91 13.03 -11.33
C ASP A 18 -0.41 12.95 -12.11
N GLU A 19 -1.47 12.42 -11.50
CA GLU A 19 -2.78 12.31 -12.12
C GLU A 19 -3.64 13.55 -11.85
N ASN A 20 -4.47 13.95 -12.82
CA ASN A 20 -5.45 15.01 -12.60
C ASN A 20 -6.71 14.43 -11.94
N PRO A 21 -6.99 14.71 -10.66
CA PRO A 21 -8.09 14.07 -9.94
C PRO A 21 -9.43 14.52 -10.53
N SER A 22 -10.32 13.55 -10.78
CA SER A 22 -11.73 13.86 -10.98
C SER A 22 -12.34 14.34 -9.65
N PRO A 23 -13.51 15.01 -9.65
CA PRO A 23 -14.10 15.61 -8.44
C PRO A 23 -14.31 14.66 -7.25
N TRP A 24 -14.33 13.34 -7.49
CA TRP A 24 -14.57 12.31 -6.50
C TRP A 24 -13.30 11.58 -6.06
N LYS A 25 -12.14 11.96 -6.62
CA LYS A 25 -10.86 11.33 -6.36
C LYS A 25 -10.02 12.17 -5.40
N ILE A 26 -9.22 11.49 -4.59
CA ILE A 26 -8.33 12.06 -3.59
C ILE A 26 -6.89 11.68 -3.95
N VAL A 27 -5.97 12.63 -3.85
CA VAL A 27 -4.55 12.38 -4.12
C VAL A 27 -3.93 11.57 -2.98
N ASN A 28 -3.18 10.52 -3.30
CA ASN A 28 -2.48 9.67 -2.33
C ASN A 28 -1.25 10.38 -1.72
N SER A 29 -1.48 11.29 -0.77
CA SER A 29 -0.41 11.99 -0.04
C SER A 29 0.30 11.12 1.00
N ASN A 30 -0.41 10.14 1.56
CA ASN A 30 0.07 9.34 2.68
C ASN A 30 1.27 8.48 2.30
N SER A 31 1.25 7.86 1.11
CA SER A 31 2.35 7.01 0.66
C SER A 31 3.68 7.76 0.62
N TYR A 32 3.67 9.00 0.13
CA TYR A 32 4.85 9.86 0.07
C TYR A 32 5.27 10.37 1.46
N SER A 33 4.29 10.71 2.31
CA SER A 33 4.56 11.18 3.67
C SER A 33 5.18 10.09 4.54
N ILE A 34 4.74 8.84 4.40
CA ILE A 34 5.30 7.68 5.08
C ILE A 34 6.65 7.32 4.48
N ALA A 35 6.79 7.34 3.15
CA ALA A 35 8.07 7.08 2.49
C ALA A 35 9.18 8.04 2.96
N ALA A 36 8.87 9.33 3.12
CA ALA A 36 9.80 10.30 3.68
C ALA A 36 10.23 9.92 5.12
N GLN A 37 9.28 9.56 5.99
CA GLN A 37 9.58 9.12 7.35
C GLN A 37 10.43 7.84 7.40
N VAL A 38 10.17 6.88 6.51
CA VAL A 38 10.96 5.65 6.40
C VAL A 38 12.41 5.98 6.01
N LEU A 39 12.61 6.90 5.06
CA LEU A 39 13.93 7.36 4.66
C LEU A 39 14.65 8.09 5.80
N ASP A 40 13.95 8.95 6.54
CA ASP A 40 14.48 9.67 7.71
C ASP A 40 14.90 8.72 8.84
N CYS A 41 14.21 7.59 9.00
CA CYS A 41 14.60 6.52 9.92
C CYS A 41 15.81 5.68 9.44
N GLY A 42 16.35 5.95 8.25
CA GLY A 42 17.53 5.26 7.69
C GLY A 42 17.21 3.92 7.01
N ALA A 43 15.93 3.62 6.78
CA ALA A 43 15.46 2.42 6.09
C ALA A 43 15.35 2.62 4.57
N GLN A 44 15.02 1.55 3.85
CA GLN A 44 14.69 1.59 2.43
C GLN A 44 13.17 1.50 2.27
N VAL A 45 12.61 2.21 1.29
CA VAL A 45 11.18 2.15 0.98
C VAL A 45 10.94 1.73 -0.46
N CYS A 46 9.96 0.85 -0.67
CA CYS A 46 9.41 0.48 -1.97
C CYS A 46 7.94 0.90 -2.02
N ILE A 47 7.62 1.93 -2.80
CA ILE A 47 6.24 2.36 -3.02
C ILE A 47 5.62 1.44 -4.08
N LEU A 48 4.60 0.68 -3.70
CA LEU A 48 3.91 -0.28 -4.56
C LEU A 48 2.73 0.32 -5.32
N GLY A 49 2.42 1.60 -5.07
CA GLY A 49 1.31 2.34 -5.67
C GLY A 49 0.00 2.15 -4.91
N ILE A 50 -1.11 2.29 -5.64
CA ILE A 50 -2.47 2.17 -5.13
C ILE A 50 -3.05 0.84 -5.60
N ALA A 51 -3.51 0.00 -4.67
CA ALA A 51 -4.38 -1.14 -4.96
C ALA A 51 -5.83 -0.67 -5.08
N ARG A 52 -6.54 -1.21 -6.07
CA ARG A 52 -7.99 -1.10 -6.18
C ARG A 52 -8.66 -2.02 -5.18
N ASP A 53 -9.91 -1.73 -4.84
CA ASP A 53 -10.70 -2.56 -3.91
C ASP A 53 -11.25 -3.82 -4.61
N GLU A 54 -10.41 -4.44 -5.43
CA GLU A 54 -10.65 -5.66 -6.17
C GLU A 54 -9.75 -6.77 -5.61
N ARG A 55 -10.35 -7.93 -5.33
CA ARG A 55 -9.66 -9.05 -4.68
C ARG A 55 -8.34 -9.41 -5.37
N ASP A 56 -8.34 -9.52 -6.69
CA ASP A 56 -7.18 -9.97 -7.46
C ASP A 56 -6.05 -8.92 -7.48
N ASP A 57 -6.38 -7.62 -7.55
CA ASP A 57 -5.39 -6.55 -7.48
C ASP A 57 -4.79 -6.45 -6.07
N LEU A 58 -5.62 -6.55 -5.01
CA LEU A 58 -5.14 -6.63 -3.63
C LEU A 58 -4.17 -7.80 -3.45
N ILE A 59 -4.53 -9.01 -3.90
CA ILE A 59 -3.66 -10.19 -3.83
C ILE A 59 -2.32 -9.91 -4.53
N ALA A 60 -2.34 -9.43 -5.76
CA ALA A 60 -1.12 -9.18 -6.53
C ALA A 60 -0.22 -8.14 -5.84
N ARG A 61 -0.81 -7.08 -5.28
CA ARG A 61 -0.08 -6.01 -4.59
C ARG A 61 0.51 -6.48 -3.26
N PHE A 62 -0.24 -7.24 -2.47
CA PHE A 62 0.27 -7.82 -1.23
C PHE A 62 1.35 -8.87 -1.49
N GLN A 63 1.22 -9.70 -2.52
CA GLN A 63 2.27 -10.63 -2.94
C GLN A 63 3.57 -9.90 -3.34
N ALA A 64 3.47 -8.76 -4.02
CA ALA A 64 4.63 -7.93 -4.31
C ALA A 64 5.27 -7.35 -3.03
N ALA A 65 4.44 -7.01 -2.03
CA ALA A 65 4.87 -6.49 -0.74
C ALA A 65 5.63 -7.51 0.13
N MET A 66 5.37 -8.80 -0.03
CA MET A 66 6.03 -9.88 0.73
C MET A 66 7.56 -9.96 0.56
N ARG A 67 8.13 -9.22 -0.39
CA ARG A 67 9.59 -9.10 -0.56
C ARG A 67 10.24 -8.15 0.45
N ALA A 68 9.44 -7.40 1.20
CA ALA A 68 9.89 -6.43 2.20
C ALA A 68 9.90 -7.04 3.61
N ASP A 69 10.69 -6.46 4.51
CA ASP A 69 10.76 -6.85 5.92
C ASP A 69 9.51 -6.37 6.70
N ILE A 70 8.92 -5.25 6.26
CA ILE A 70 7.71 -4.65 6.84
C ILE A 70 6.81 -4.16 5.70
N VAL A 71 5.51 -4.40 5.83
CA VAL A 71 4.48 -3.84 4.94
C VAL A 71 3.69 -2.79 5.69
N ILE A 72 3.60 -1.59 5.13
CA ILE A 72 2.72 -0.51 5.59
C ILE A 72 1.63 -0.31 4.54
N SER A 73 0.38 -0.46 4.95
CA SER A 73 -0.77 -0.11 4.13
C SER A 73 -1.41 1.21 4.59
N SER A 74 -1.86 2.05 3.65
CA SER A 74 -2.59 3.29 3.94
C SER A 74 -3.79 3.43 3.02
N GLY A 75 -4.99 3.44 3.58
CA GLY A 75 -6.21 3.39 2.80
C GLY A 75 -7.34 2.77 3.61
N GLY A 76 -8.55 2.77 3.05
CA GLY A 76 -9.72 2.16 3.66
C GLY A 76 -9.61 0.64 3.66
N VAL A 77 -8.81 0.07 4.57
CA VAL A 77 -8.93 -1.35 4.89
C VAL A 77 -10.25 -1.50 5.64
N SER A 78 -11.34 -1.69 4.92
CA SER A 78 -12.65 -1.94 5.53
C SER A 78 -12.59 -3.28 6.28
N VAL A 79 -13.57 -3.55 7.13
CA VAL A 79 -13.66 -4.81 7.88
C VAL A 79 -13.55 -6.05 6.97
N GLY A 80 -14.08 -5.98 5.74
CA GLY A 80 -13.97 -7.05 4.74
C GLY A 80 -12.57 -7.18 4.13
N ASP A 81 -11.90 -6.06 3.84
CA ASP A 81 -10.54 -6.07 3.28
C ASP A 81 -9.53 -6.53 4.30
N TYR A 82 -9.78 -6.28 5.59
CA TYR A 82 -8.92 -6.75 6.67
C TYR A 82 -8.93 -8.28 6.76
N ASP A 83 -10.09 -8.90 6.55
CA ASP A 83 -10.21 -10.35 6.47
C ASP A 83 -9.55 -10.90 5.21
N LEU A 84 -9.65 -10.21 4.06
CA LEU A 84 -8.93 -10.56 2.84
C LEU A 84 -7.40 -10.48 3.03
N VAL A 85 -6.87 -9.40 3.61
CA VAL A 85 -5.44 -9.24 3.89
C VAL A 85 -4.95 -10.32 4.84
N LYS A 86 -5.72 -10.66 5.88
CA LYS A 86 -5.40 -11.78 6.78
C LYS A 86 -5.36 -13.11 6.04
N ASP A 87 -6.33 -13.37 5.18
CA ASP A 87 -6.40 -14.64 4.45
C ASP A 87 -5.27 -14.74 3.41
N ILE A 88 -4.93 -13.65 2.72
CA ILE A 88 -3.74 -13.56 1.89
C ILE A 88 -2.49 -13.86 2.72
N MET A 89 -2.30 -13.18 3.85
CA MET A 89 -1.15 -13.38 4.72
C MET A 89 -1.04 -14.83 5.24
N LYS A 90 -2.14 -15.55 5.41
CA LYS A 90 -2.14 -17.00 5.74
C LYS A 90 -1.82 -17.89 4.54
N GLU A 91 -2.12 -17.46 3.32
CA GLU A 91 -1.83 -18.23 2.10
C GLU A 91 -0.37 -18.08 1.65
N VAL A 92 0.25 -16.91 1.88
CA VAL A 92 1.66 -16.64 1.49
C VAL A 92 2.69 -16.85 2.60
N GLY A 93 2.28 -17.12 3.84
CA GLY A 93 3.16 -17.38 5.00
C GLY A 93 2.97 -18.77 5.59
#